data_AF-A0A923DL77-F1
#
_entry.id   AF-A0A923DL77-F1
#
_cell.length_a   1.000
_cell.length_b   1.000
_cell.length_c   1.000
_cell.angle_alpha   90.00
_cell.angle_beta   90.00
_cell.angle_gamma   90.00
#
_symmetry.space_group_name_H-M   'P 1'
#
loop_
_entity.id
_entity.type
_entity.pdbx_description
1 polymer ?
#
loop_
_entity_poly.entity_id
_entity_poly.type
_entity_poly.pdbx_seq_one_letter_code
_entity_poly.pdbx_strand_id
1 'polypeptide(L)'
;MDANSGRNAKGNVILWIAGLLLLPVVGFTLYTWITLNWSFSKGERTGYIQKLSKSGWICKTWEGEMAMVTMPGAIPEKFLFSVKDDKVAERINKFAGKRVALVYEQHKGIPTSCFG
;
A
#
# COMPACT_ATOMS: atom_id res chain seq x y z
N MET A 1 30.11 -44.26 -26.69
CA MET A 1 30.51 -42.85 -26.60
C MET A 1 29.26 -41.96 -26.76
N ASP A 2 28.41 -42.01 -25.73
CA ASP A 2 27.73 -40.92 -25.02
C ASP A 2 26.94 -39.84 -25.79
N ALA A 3 25.73 -40.21 -26.24
CA ALA A 3 24.69 -39.27 -26.71
C ALA A 3 23.96 -38.50 -25.58
N ASN A 4 24.35 -38.66 -24.31
CA ASN A 4 23.65 -38.09 -23.14
C ASN A 4 24.18 -36.70 -22.70
N SER A 5 25.27 -36.22 -23.31
CA SER A 5 25.89 -34.93 -22.96
C SER A 5 25.08 -33.71 -23.43
N GLY A 6 24.40 -33.81 -24.59
CA GLY A 6 23.65 -32.70 -25.18
C GLY A 6 22.29 -32.37 -24.54
N ARG A 7 21.68 -33.31 -23.80
CA ARG A 7 20.37 -33.12 -23.16
C ARG A 7 20.47 -32.36 -21.82
N ASN A 8 21.55 -32.61 -21.08
CA ASN A 8 21.84 -31.97 -19.80
C ASN A 8 22.24 -30.48 -19.98
N ALA A 9 22.98 -30.14 -21.03
CA ALA A 9 23.35 -28.75 -21.31
C ALA A 9 22.13 -27.85 -21.59
N LYS A 10 21.16 -28.32 -22.39
CA LYS A 10 19.93 -27.58 -22.68
C LYS A 10 19.01 -27.46 -21.47
N GLY A 11 18.88 -28.54 -20.67
CA GLY A 11 18.10 -28.52 -19.43
C GLY A 11 18.67 -27.55 -18.40
N ASN A 12 20.00 -27.49 -18.25
CA ASN A 12 20.66 -26.55 -17.35
C ASN A 12 20.46 -25.11 -17.81
N VAL A 13 20.61 -24.80 -19.12
CA VAL A 13 20.37 -23.44 -19.64
C VAL A 13 18.92 -22.98 -19.43
N ILE A 14 17.94 -23.86 -19.62
CA ILE A 14 16.53 -23.55 -19.33
C ILE A 14 16.31 -23.30 -17.84
N LEU A 15 16.94 -24.09 -16.95
CA LEU A 15 16.90 -23.87 -15.51
C LEU A 15 17.56 -22.54 -15.09
N TRP A 16 18.67 -22.16 -15.73
CA TRP A 16 19.33 -20.88 -15.48
C TRP A 16 18.49 -19.68 -15.95
N ILE A 17 17.87 -19.77 -17.13
CA ILE A 17 16.97 -18.72 -17.65
C ILE A 17 15.70 -18.62 -16.80
N ALA A 18 15.11 -19.77 -16.41
CA ALA A 18 13.98 -19.80 -15.51
C ALA A 18 14.33 -19.21 -14.13
N GLY A 19 15.50 -19.55 -13.59
CA GLY A 19 16.02 -18.97 -12.35
C GLY A 19 16.21 -17.46 -12.45
N LEU A 20 16.81 -16.96 -13.54
CA LEU A 20 17.03 -15.53 -13.77
C LEU A 20 15.71 -14.74 -13.85
N LEU A 21 14.67 -15.32 -14.45
CA LEU A 21 13.33 -14.71 -14.53
C LEU A 21 12.53 -14.83 -13.23
N LEU A 22 12.66 -15.94 -12.49
CA LEU A 22 11.93 -16.18 -11.24
C LEU A 22 12.50 -15.38 -10.06
N LEU A 23 13.82 -15.19 -10.01
CA LEU A 23 14.50 -14.50 -8.90
C LEU A 23 13.95 -13.07 -8.64
N PRO A 24 13.74 -12.19 -9.63
CA PRO A 24 13.14 -10.88 -9.39
C PRO A 24 11.66 -10.96 -8.97
N VAL A 25 10.90 -11.95 -9.46
CA VAL A 25 9.49 -12.15 -9.07
C VAL A 25 9.39 -12.59 -7.61
N VAL A 26 10.24 -13.54 -7.20
CA VAL A 26 10.32 -14.00 -5.80
C VAL A 26 10.82 -12.87 -4.90
N GLY A 27 11.82 -12.10 -5.35
CA GLY A 27 12.30 -10.93 -4.61
C GLY A 27 11.19 -9.88 -4.38
N PHE A 28 10.42 -9.56 -5.42
CA PHE A 28 9.33 -8.57 -5.33
C PHE A 28 8.18 -9.05 -4.43
N THR A 29 7.79 -10.33 -4.53
CA THR A 29 6.74 -10.91 -3.68
C THR A 29 7.16 -10.95 -2.21
N LEU A 30 8.41 -11.33 -1.93
CA LEU A 30 8.92 -11.32 -0.56
C LEU A 30 9.04 -9.88 -0.01
N TYR A 31 9.49 -8.94 -0.83
CA TYR A 31 9.61 -7.53 -0.45
C TYR A 31 8.24 -6.90 -0.15
N THR A 32 7.25 -7.12 -1.01
CA THR A 32 5.87 -6.64 -0.78
C THR A 32 5.27 -7.26 0.48
N TRP A 33 5.50 -8.55 0.73
CA TRP A 33 5.03 -9.22 1.93
C TRP A 33 5.68 -8.62 3.20
N ILE A 34 6.99 -8.41 3.22
CA ILE A 34 7.68 -7.82 4.38
C ILE A 34 7.20 -6.39 4.63
N THR A 35 7.10 -5.55 3.59
CA THR A 35 6.70 -4.14 3.71
C THR A 35 5.25 -3.97 4.16
N LEU A 36 4.36 -4.87 3.76
CA LEU A 36 2.96 -4.89 4.22
C LEU A 36 2.82 -5.37 5.68
N ASN A 37 3.63 -6.33 6.11
CA ASN A 37 3.58 -6.81 7.49
C ASN A 37 4.30 -5.87 8.47
N TRP A 38 5.28 -5.09 8.01
CA TRP A 38 6.03 -4.16 8.86
C TRP A 38 5.34 -2.79 8.92
N SER A 39 4.52 -2.58 9.95
CA SER A 39 3.98 -1.27 10.27
C SER A 39 5.08 -0.37 10.86
N PHE A 40 5.49 0.66 10.12
CA PHE A 40 6.52 1.61 10.55
C PHE A 40 6.07 2.47 11.74
N SER A 41 4.80 2.89 11.74
CA SER A 41 4.24 3.69 12.83
C SER A 41 2.75 3.39 12.99
N LYS A 42 2.28 3.28 14.23
CA LYS A 42 0.85 3.16 14.55
C LYS A 42 0.49 4.35 15.44
N GLY A 43 -0.63 4.99 15.16
CA GLY A 43 -1.05 6.15 15.93
C GLY A 43 -2.53 6.48 15.76
N GLU A 44 -2.97 7.49 16.51
CA GLU A 44 -4.32 8.01 16.47
C GLU A 44 -4.27 9.51 16.13
N ARG A 45 -5.13 9.95 15.21
CA ARG A 45 -5.29 11.36 14.86
C ARG A 45 -6.76 11.76 14.97
N THR A 46 -7.02 12.83 15.71
CA THR A 46 -8.37 13.36 15.91
C THR A 46 -8.55 14.64 15.11
N GLY A 47 -9.64 14.72 14.36
CA GLY A 47 -9.94 15.88 13.53
C GLY A 47 -11.31 15.82 12.88
N TYR A 48 -11.54 16.71 11.93
CA TYR A 48 -12.76 16.76 11.13
C TYR A 48 -12.47 16.26 9.72
N ILE A 49 -13.29 15.32 9.24
CA ILE A 49 -13.21 14.86 7.85
C ILE A 49 -13.72 15.97 6.93
N GLN A 50 -12.86 16.46 6.04
CA GLN A 50 -13.23 17.49 5.07
C GLN A 50 -13.62 16.90 3.73
N LYS A 51 -12.87 15.90 3.26
CA LYS A 51 -13.04 15.35 1.92
C LYS A 51 -12.66 13.88 1.91
N LEU A 52 -13.39 13.09 1.12
CA LEU A 52 -13.08 11.71 0.80
C LEU A 52 -13.36 11.50 -0.69
N SER A 53 -12.38 11.03 -1.45
CA SER A 53 -12.48 10.84 -2.91
C SER A 53 -11.88 9.51 -3.32
N LYS A 54 -12.60 8.75 -4.17
CA LYS A 54 -12.08 7.50 -4.72
C LYS A 54 -11.24 7.80 -5.96
N SER A 55 -9.93 7.61 -5.85
CA SER A 55 -8.97 7.99 -6.89
C SER A 55 -8.00 6.84 -7.18
N GLY A 56 -7.54 6.73 -8.42
CA GLY A 56 -6.57 5.71 -8.85
C GLY A 56 -6.77 5.25 -10.29
N TRP A 57 -5.67 4.94 -10.96
CA TRP A 57 -5.66 4.48 -12.37
C TRP A 57 -5.78 2.95 -12.48
N ILE A 58 -4.95 2.22 -11.73
CA ILE A 58 -4.90 0.75 -11.75
C ILE A 58 -5.65 0.16 -10.54
N CYS A 59 -5.34 0.66 -9.33
CA CYS A 59 -6.06 0.34 -8.10
C CYS A 59 -6.70 1.61 -7.57
N LYS A 60 -8.03 1.61 -7.42
CA LYS A 60 -8.76 2.74 -6.84
C LYS A 60 -8.77 2.62 -5.32
N THR A 61 -8.21 3.61 -4.64
CA THR A 61 -8.23 3.77 -3.19
C THR A 61 -9.07 4.99 -2.82
N TRP A 62 -9.56 5.03 -1.59
CA TRP A 62 -10.23 6.21 -1.06
C TRP A 62 -9.21 7.12 -0.39
N GLU A 63 -8.99 8.29 -0.98
CA GLU A 63 -8.11 9.33 -0.45
C GLU A 63 -8.93 10.32 0.37
N GLY A 64 -8.61 10.44 1.64
CA GLY A 64 -9.27 11.30 2.60
C GLY A 64 -8.38 12.43 3.09
N GLU A 65 -8.98 13.60 3.31
CA GLU A 65 -8.37 14.74 3.97
C GLU A 65 -9.09 15.00 5.30
N MET A 66 -8.34 14.99 6.39
CA MET A 66 -8.79 15.40 7.72
C MET A 66 -8.09 16.69 8.13
N ALA A 67 -8.82 17.68 8.65
CA ALA A 67 -8.19 18.78 9.37
C ALA A 67 -8.01 18.39 10.84
N MET A 68 -6.76 18.35 11.28
CA MET A 68 -6.40 18.32 12.69
C MET A 68 -6.52 19.73 13.25
N VAL A 69 -7.16 19.84 14.41
CA VAL A 69 -7.44 21.05 15.22
C VAL A 69 -7.13 22.39 14.55
N THR A 70 -8.18 23.11 14.16
CA THR A 70 -8.07 24.46 13.61
C THR A 70 -7.92 25.47 14.74
N MET A 71 -6.70 25.92 15.04
CA MET A 71 -6.55 27.13 15.84
C MET A 71 -7.11 28.32 15.04
N PRO A 72 -7.98 29.17 15.62
CA PRO A 72 -8.50 30.35 14.91
C PRO A 72 -7.34 31.24 14.43
N GLY A 73 -7.28 31.51 13.13
CA GLY A 73 -6.22 32.33 12.52
C GLY A 73 -4.97 31.57 12.05
N ALA A 74 -4.87 30.26 12.29
CA ALA A 74 -3.80 29.41 11.75
C ALA A 74 -4.32 28.51 10.61
N ILE A 75 -3.42 28.17 9.68
CA ILE A 75 -3.73 27.22 8.60
C ILE A 75 -3.95 25.84 9.25
N PRO A 76 -5.12 25.20 9.02
CA PRO A 76 -5.38 23.85 9.53
C PRO A 76 -4.32 22.85 9.10
N GLU A 77 -3.79 22.06 10.02
CA GLU A 77 -2.90 20.95 9.67
C GLU A 77 -3.73 19.86 8.99
N LYS A 78 -3.49 19.65 7.70
CA LYS A 78 -4.19 18.62 6.92
C LYS A 78 -3.48 17.29 7.07
N PHE A 79 -4.21 16.29 7.56
CA PHE A 79 -3.81 14.90 7.55
C PHE A 79 -4.43 14.19 6.33
N LEU A 80 -3.56 13.73 5.44
CA LEU A 80 -3.92 12.92 4.28
C LEU A 80 -3.87 11.44 4.68
N PHE A 81 -4.90 10.69 4.36
CA PHE A 81 -4.97 9.26 4.63
C PHE A 81 -5.63 8.51 3.48
N SER A 82 -5.25 7.25 3.29
CA SER A 82 -5.84 6.36 2.29
C SER A 82 -6.62 5.22 2.97
N VAL A 83 -7.73 4.82 2.37
CA VAL A 83 -8.58 3.73 2.84
C VAL A 83 -8.83 2.76 1.69
N LYS A 84 -8.53 1.48 1.92
CA LYS A 84 -8.73 0.42 0.92
C LYS A 84 -10.13 -0.17 0.95
N ASP A 85 -10.73 -0.30 2.13
CA ASP A 85 -12.02 -0.96 2.31
C ASP A 85 -13.18 0.03 2.08
N ASP A 86 -14.05 -0.30 1.11
CA ASP A 86 -15.25 0.47 0.79
C ASP A 86 -16.20 0.63 2.00
N LYS A 87 -16.31 -0.38 2.87
CA LYS A 87 -17.17 -0.32 4.07
C LYS A 87 -16.63 0.68 5.09
N VAL A 88 -15.30 0.73 5.23
CA VAL A 88 -14.64 1.70 6.13
C VAL A 88 -14.82 3.11 5.57
N ALA A 89 -14.64 3.28 4.26
CA ALA A 89 -14.87 4.56 3.58
C ALA A 89 -16.33 5.04 3.74
N GLU A 90 -17.31 4.15 3.57
CA GLU A 90 -18.73 4.49 3.77
C GLU A 90 -19.00 4.90 5.23
N ARG A 91 -18.41 4.18 6.18
CA ARG A 91 -18.52 4.53 7.61
C ARG A 91 -17.92 5.91 7.88
N ILE A 92 -16.73 6.21 7.37
CA ILE A 92 -16.09 7.52 7.51
C ILE A 92 -16.96 8.61 6.87
N ASN A 93 -17.53 8.36 5.70
CA ASN A 93 -18.40 9.31 5.00
C ASN A 93 -19.67 9.63 5.80
N LYS A 94 -20.25 8.66 6.53
CA LYS A 94 -21.38 8.90 7.45
C LYS A 94 -21.02 9.83 8.61
N PHE A 95 -19.74 9.94 8.95
CA PHE A 95 -19.24 10.86 9.97
C PHE A 95 -18.56 12.11 9.36
N ALA A 96 -18.72 12.35 8.05
CA ALA A 96 -18.21 13.57 7.43
C ALA A 96 -18.77 14.82 8.13
N GLY A 97 -17.91 15.81 8.37
CA GLY A 97 -18.25 17.02 9.13
C GLY A 97 -18.34 16.84 10.65
N LYS A 98 -18.24 15.61 11.19
CA LYS A 98 -18.14 15.36 12.63
C LYS A 98 -16.69 15.22 13.06
N ARG A 99 -16.43 15.47 14.35
CA ARG A 99 -15.13 15.19 14.97
C ARG A 99 -14.98 13.69 15.12
N VAL A 100 -13.95 13.11 14.50
CA VAL A 100 -13.64 11.68 14.56
C VAL A 100 -12.18 11.48 14.94
N ALA A 101 -11.90 10.34 15.57
CA ALA A 101 -10.55 9.85 15.79
C ALA A 101 -10.28 8.71 14.80
N LEU A 102 -9.23 8.85 13.99
CA LEU A 102 -8.76 7.82 13.08
C LEU A 102 -7.52 7.16 13.67
N VAL A 103 -7.60 5.83 13.81
CA VAL A 103 -6.43 5.00 14.08
C VAL A 103 -5.83 4.60 12.74
N TYR A 104 -4.53 4.83 12.58
CA TYR A 104 -3.81 4.55 11.34
C TYR A 104 -2.56 3.71 11.58
N GLU A 105 -2.25 2.88 10.59
CA GLU A 105 -0.96 2.18 10.48
C GLU A 105 -0.24 2.73 9.25
N GLN A 106 0.95 3.29 9.47
CA GLN A 106 1.80 3.81 8.42
C GLN A 106 2.79 2.72 8.01
N HIS A 107 2.72 2.33 6.74
CA HIS A 107 3.66 1.40 6.13
C HIS A 107 4.58 2.21 5.21
N LYS A 108 5.89 2.21 5.50
CA LYS A 108 6.89 2.95 4.74
C LYS A 108 7.58 2.01 3.76
N GLY A 109 7.75 2.44 2.51
CA GLY A 109 8.43 1.64 1.47
C GLY A 109 7.50 0.69 0.69
N ILE A 110 6.19 0.97 0.67
CA ILE A 110 5.26 0.21 -0.15
C ILE A 110 5.55 0.50 -1.64
N PRO A 111 5.80 -0.52 -2.47
CA PRO A 111 6.22 -0.32 -3.86
C PRO A 111 5.09 0.17 -4.79
N THR A 112 3.82 0.05 -4.38
CA THR A 112 2.67 0.50 -5.19
C THR A 112 1.57 1.08 -4.33
N SER A 113 0.86 2.10 -4.83
CA SER A 113 -0.32 2.69 -4.16
C SER A 113 -1.50 1.71 -3.99
N CYS A 114 -1.50 0.57 -4.70
CA CYS A 114 -2.47 -0.51 -4.46
C CYS A 114 -2.43 -1.05 -3.01
N PHE A 115 -1.28 -0.88 -2.35
CA PHE A 115 -0.98 -1.45 -1.05
C PHE A 115 -1.00 -0.40 0.08
N GLY A 116 -1.40 0.84 -0.20
CA GLY A 116 -1.54 1.90 0.80
C GLY A 116 -1.33 3.26 0.16
#